data_AF-A0A176S372-F1
#
_entry.id   AF-A0A176S372-F1
#
_cell.length_a   1.000
_cell.length_b   1.000
_cell.length_c   1.000
_cell.angle_alpha   90.00
_cell.angle_beta   90.00
_cell.angle_gamma   90.00
#
_symmetry.space_group_name_H-M   'P 1'
#
loop_
_entity.id
_entity.type
_entity.pdbx_description
1 polymer ?
#
loop_
_entity_poly.entity_id
_entity_poly.type
_entity_poly.pdbx_seq_one_letter_code
_entity_poly.pdbx_strand_id
1 'polypeptide(L)'
;MFHSPKNLAMALIAEAAELVEHFQWLTEEQSQLLSPEKKQAVSHELADVLIYLIRIADKLDIDLIAAAQSKIEINETRYPVERVKGDARRADEY
;
A
#
# COMPACT_ATOMS: atom_id res chain seq x y z
N MET A 1 0.58 -27.76 2.23
CA MET A 1 -0.70 -27.01 2.13
C MET A 1 -0.40 -25.67 1.46
N PHE A 2 -0.78 -25.49 0.19
CA PHE A 2 -0.37 -24.37 -0.68
C PHE A 2 -0.95 -22.99 -0.31
N HIS A 3 -1.65 -22.86 0.83
CA HIS A 3 -2.28 -21.63 1.29
C HIS A 3 -2.17 -21.45 2.82
N SER A 4 -1.01 -21.74 3.41
CA SER A 4 -0.76 -21.33 4.79
C SER A 4 -0.64 -19.80 4.86
N PRO A 5 -0.99 -19.15 5.99
CA PRO A 5 -0.77 -17.71 6.16
C PRO A 5 0.68 -17.29 5.86
N LYS A 6 1.65 -18.12 6.26
CA LYS A 6 3.07 -17.92 5.93
C LYS A 6 3.30 -17.83 4.42
N ASN A 7 2.78 -18.80 3.65
CA ASN A 7 3.01 -18.82 2.21
C ASN A 7 2.27 -17.69 1.51
N LEU A 8 1.08 -17.33 1.97
CA LEU A 8 0.33 -16.19 1.44
C LEU A 8 1.06 -14.86 1.71
N ALA A 9 1.65 -14.69 2.90
CA ALA A 9 2.48 -13.51 3.21
C ALA A 9 3.74 -13.44 2.34
N MET A 10 4.37 -14.58 2.05
CA MET A 10 5.50 -14.65 1.12
C MET A 10 5.11 -14.32 -0.32
N ALA A 11 3.90 -14.69 -0.75
CA ALA A 11 3.39 -14.31 -2.06
C ALA A 11 3.04 -12.81 -2.11
N LEU A 12 2.42 -12.27 -1.07
CA LEU A 12 2.09 -10.84 -0.97
C LEU A 12 3.30 -9.93 -1.17
N ILE A 13 4.45 -10.28 -0.58
CA ILE A 13 5.67 -9.46 -0.75
C ILE A 13 6.24 -9.56 -2.17
N ALA A 14 6.00 -10.66 -2.89
CA ALA A 14 6.38 -10.77 -4.29
C ALA A 14 5.54 -9.82 -5.15
N GLU A 15 4.22 -9.83 -5.02
CA GLU A 15 3.33 -8.91 -5.78
C GLU A 15 3.61 -7.44 -5.43
N ALA A 16 3.93 -7.15 -4.16
CA ALA A 16 4.33 -5.80 -3.75
C ALA A 16 5.67 -5.38 -4.38
N ALA A 17 6.59 -6.32 -4.63
CA ALA A 17 7.81 -6.05 -5.36
C ALA A 17 7.53 -5.80 -6.86
N GLU A 18 6.64 -6.58 -7.48
CA GLU A 18 6.20 -6.36 -8.87
C GLU A 18 5.56 -4.96 -9.03
N LEU A 19 4.72 -4.54 -8.08
CA LEU A 19 4.22 -3.17 -8.02
C LEU A 19 5.35 -2.13 -7.98
N VAL A 20 6.39 -2.34 -7.18
CA VAL A 20 7.55 -1.43 -7.08
C VAL A 20 8.32 -1.32 -8.39
N GLU A 21 8.39 -2.39 -9.19
CA GLU A 21 9.06 -2.36 -10.51
C GLU A 21 8.44 -1.33 -11.45
N HIS A 22 7.16 -0.97 -11.26
CA HIS A 22 6.52 0.09 -12.03
C HIS A 22 7.07 1.49 -11.75
N PHE A 23 7.67 1.71 -10.57
CA PHE A 23 8.06 3.02 -10.07
C PHE A 23 9.56 3.17 -9.81
N GLN A 24 10.32 2.07 -9.71
CA GLN A 24 11.72 2.05 -9.22
C GLN A 24 12.70 3.02 -9.93
N TRP A 25 12.43 3.41 -11.18
CA TRP A 25 13.28 4.32 -11.96
C TRP A 25 12.64 5.69 -12.22
N LEU A 26 11.47 5.95 -11.66
CA LEU A 26 10.74 7.20 -11.84
C LEU A 26 11.17 8.24 -10.81
N THR A 27 11.23 9.50 -11.21
CA THR A 27 11.20 10.62 -10.26
C THR A 27 9.80 10.75 -9.64
N GLU A 28 9.69 11.52 -8.55
CA GLU A 28 8.39 11.79 -7.92
C GLU A 28 7.39 12.41 -8.90
N GLU A 29 7.80 13.39 -9.71
CA GLU A 29 6.95 14.00 -10.74
C GLU A 29 6.50 12.97 -11.79
N GLN A 30 7.42 12.13 -12.28
CA GLN A 30 7.10 11.08 -13.25
C GLN A 30 6.14 10.03 -12.68
N SER A 31 6.23 9.72 -11.39
CA SER A 31 5.34 8.75 -10.73
C SER A 31 3.87 9.17 -10.74
N GLN A 32 3.59 10.48 -10.87
CA GLN A 32 2.23 11.03 -10.95
C GLN A 32 1.69 11.07 -12.39
N LEU A 33 2.56 10.96 -13.39
CA LEU A 33 2.26 11.14 -14.81
C LEU A 33 2.34 9.85 -15.63
N LEU A 34 1.86 8.74 -15.06
CA LEU A 34 1.83 7.44 -15.74
C LEU A 34 0.91 7.44 -16.97
N SER A 35 1.35 6.77 -18.05
CA SER A 35 0.51 6.53 -19.23
C SER A 35 -0.70 5.64 -18.88
N PRO A 36 -1.79 5.66 -19.67
CA PRO A 36 -2.95 4.79 -19.43
C PRO A 36 -2.59 3.30 -19.34
N GLU A 37 -1.68 2.83 -20.18
CA GLU A 37 -1.22 1.43 -20.21
C GLU A 37 -0.45 1.09 -18.93
N LYS A 38 0.43 2.00 -18.48
CA LYS A 38 1.18 1.82 -17.23
C LYS A 38 0.27 1.85 -16.01
N LYS A 39 -0.76 2.71 -16.01
CA LYS A 39 -1.80 2.74 -14.96
C LYS A 39 -2.58 1.43 -14.90
N GLN A 40 -2.90 0.85 -16.06
CA GLN A 40 -3.58 -0.45 -16.10
C GLN A 40 -2.71 -1.55 -15.49
N ALA A 41 -1.42 -1.62 -15.84
CA ALA A 41 -0.52 -2.60 -15.25
C ALA A 41 -0.37 -2.40 -13.73
N VAL A 42 -0.15 -1.16 -13.27
CA VAL A 42 -0.14 -0.84 -11.83
C VAL A 42 -1.44 -1.26 -11.13
N SER A 43 -2.59 -1.13 -11.80
CA SER A 43 -3.87 -1.53 -11.22
C SER A 43 -3.99 -3.04 -11.01
N HIS A 44 -3.35 -3.86 -11.85
CA HIS A 44 -3.30 -5.31 -11.68
C HIS A 44 -2.43 -5.67 -10.47
N GLU A 45 -1.22 -5.10 -10.37
CA GLU A 45 -0.34 -5.38 -9.21
C GLU A 45 -0.95 -4.93 -7.89
N LEU A 46 -1.66 -3.79 -7.88
CA LEU A 46 -2.44 -3.34 -6.71
C LEU A 46 -3.55 -4.35 -6.35
N ALA A 47 -4.21 -4.91 -7.36
CA ALA A 47 -5.25 -5.92 -7.16
C ALA A 47 -4.67 -7.22 -6.60
N ASP A 48 -3.50 -7.66 -7.09
CA ASP A 48 -2.85 -8.88 -6.61
C ASP A 48 -2.41 -8.74 -5.14
N VAL A 49 -1.82 -7.60 -4.77
CA VAL A 49 -1.53 -7.28 -3.35
C VAL A 49 -2.81 -7.33 -2.50
N LEU A 50 -3.91 -6.73 -2.97
CA LEU A 50 -5.19 -6.73 -2.26
C LEU A 50 -5.75 -8.15 -2.11
N ILE A 51 -5.69 -8.97 -3.17
CA ILE A 51 -6.18 -10.35 -3.18
C ILE A 51 -5.43 -11.16 -2.12
N TYR A 52 -4.10 -11.10 -2.09
CA TYR A 52 -3.35 -11.83 -1.07
C TYR A 52 -3.63 -11.32 0.34
N LEU A 53 -3.78 -10.00 0.53
CA LEU A 53 -4.12 -9.44 1.83
C LEU A 53 -5.48 -9.96 2.35
N ILE A 54 -6.50 -9.96 1.50
CA ILE A 54 -7.83 -10.52 1.82
C ILE A 54 -7.73 -12.00 2.16
N ARG A 55 -6.97 -12.78 1.37
CA ARG A 55 -6.79 -14.22 1.62
C ARG A 55 -6.07 -14.51 2.94
N ILE A 56 -5.11 -13.67 3.33
CA ILE A 56 -4.43 -13.79 4.63
C ILE A 56 -5.42 -13.51 5.75
N ALA A 57 -6.21 -12.44 5.64
CA ALA A 57 -7.21 -12.06 6.63
C ALA A 57 -8.26 -13.16 6.83
N ASP A 58 -8.83 -13.67 5.73
CA ASP A 58 -9.78 -14.80 5.75
C ASP A 58 -9.18 -16.04 6.43
N LYS A 59 -7.92 -16.38 6.12
CA LYS A 59 -7.25 -17.55 6.70
C LYS A 59 -6.98 -17.43 8.20
N LEU A 60 -6.88 -16.20 8.70
CA LEU A 60 -6.61 -15.88 10.09
C LEU A 60 -7.86 -15.47 10.87
N ASP A 61 -9.04 -15.49 10.24
CA ASP A 61 -10.31 -15.03 10.83
C ASP A 61 -10.23 -13.57 11.32
N ILE A 62 -9.64 -12.70 10.49
CA ILE A 62 -9.49 -11.26 10.76
C ILE A 62 -10.50 -10.49 9.91
N ASP A 63 -11.34 -9.68 10.57
CA ASP A 63 -12.09 -8.62 9.89
C ASP A 63 -11.11 -7.50 9.48
N LEU A 64 -10.67 -7.57 8.22
CA LEU A 64 -9.70 -6.65 7.66
C LEU A 64 -10.20 -5.19 7.65
N ILE A 65 -11.50 -4.98 7.46
CA ILE A 65 -12.10 -3.64 7.42
C ILE A 65 -12.14 -3.04 8.82
N ALA A 66 -12.61 -3.80 9.82
CA ALA A 66 -12.58 -3.36 11.21
C ALA A 66 -11.14 -3.10 11.69
N ALA A 67 -10.19 -3.95 11.32
CA ALA A 67 -8.77 -3.75 11.63
C ALA A 67 -8.21 -2.46 11.01
N ALA A 68 -8.57 -2.16 9.76
CA ALA A 68 -8.17 -0.92 9.09
C ALA A 68 -8.77 0.32 9.77
N GLN A 69 -10.05 0.29 10.14
CA GLN A 69 -10.73 1.38 10.86
C GLN A 69 -10.08 1.64 12.22
N SER A 70 -9.90 0.59 13.02
CA SER A 70 -9.20 0.68 14.31
C SER A 70 -7.79 1.26 14.16
N LYS A 71 -7.09 0.91 13.07
CA LYS A 71 -5.75 1.44 12.80
C LYS A 71 -5.76 2.93 12.42
N ILE A 72 -6.78 3.40 11.70
CA ILE A 72 -6.95 4.83 11.38
C ILE A 72 -7.12 5.65 12.67
N GLU A 73 -7.99 5.21 13.58
CA GLU A 73 -8.20 5.87 14.88
C GLU A 73 -6.90 5.93 15.71
N ILE A 74 -6.12 4.85 15.72
CA ILE A 74 -4.80 4.81 16.37
C ILE A 74 -3.82 5.81 15.72
N ASN A 75 -3.88 5.98 14.41
CA ASN A 75 -2.98 6.92 13.72
C ASN A 75 -3.38 8.38 13.96
N GLU A 76 -4.68 8.69 14.02
CA GLU A 76 -5.19 10.03 14.33
C GLU A 76 -4.84 10.47 15.76
N THR A 77 -4.86 9.54 16.73
CA THR A 77 -4.41 9.83 18.10
C THR A 77 -2.90 10.04 18.22
N ARG A 78 -2.11 9.41 17.34
CA ARG A 78 -0.64 9.58 17.29
C ARG A 78 -0.20 10.83 16.52
N TYR A 79 -0.96 11.23 15.51
CA TYR A 79 -0.71 12.41 14.68
C TYR A 79 -1.95 13.32 14.69
N PRO A 80 -2.13 14.15 15.73
CA PRO A 80 -3.19 15.15 15.72
C PRO A 80 -3.00 16.02 14.47
N VAL A 81 -4.09 16.20 13.71
CA VAL A 81 -4.16 16.86 12.39
C VAL A 81 -3.50 18.25 12.36
N GLU A 82 -3.34 18.87 13.53
CA GLU A 82 -2.61 20.13 13.74
C GLU A 82 -1.11 20.05 13.41
N ARG A 83 -0.48 18.88 13.51
CA ARG A 83 0.96 18.69 13.18
C ARG A 83 1.23 18.52 11.68
N VAL A 84 0.25 18.11 10.88
CA VAL A 84 0.45 17.77 9.46
C VAL A 84 0.29 18.99 8.54
N LYS A 85 -0.42 20.05 8.98
CA LYS A 85 -0.54 21.31 8.22
C LYS A 85 0.72 22.21 8.29
N GLY A 86 1.71 21.83 9.09
CA GLY A 86 2.92 22.63 9.33
C GLY A 86 4.09 22.35 8.39
N ASP A 87 4.18 21.16 7.79
CA ASP A 87 5.44 20.70 7.14
C ASP A 87 5.43 20.72 5.61
N ALA A 88 4.28 20.94 4.97
CA ALA A 88 4.20 21.07 3.50
C ALA A 88 4.75 22.41 2.94
N ARG A 89 5.49 23.18 3.75
CA ARG A 89 6.07 24.49 3.37
C ARG A 89 7.60 24.57 3.55
N ARG A 90 8.29 23.44 3.76
CA ARG A 90 9.75 23.41 3.94
C ARG A 90 10.47 22.40 3.05
N ALA A 91 10.02 22.27 1.81
CA ALA A 91 10.75 21.55 0.76
C ALA A 91 11.16 22.44 -0.43
N ASP A 92 11.09 23.78 -0.27
CA ASP A 92 11.56 24.75 -1.27
C ASP A 92 12.91 25.40 -0.88
N GLU A 93 13.57 24.91 0.17
CA GLU A 93 14.96 25.28 0.50
C GLU A 93 15.73 24.00 0.84
N TYR A 94 16.40 23.42 -0.16
CA TYR A 94 17.85 23.11 -0.21
C TYR A 94 18.22 22.45 -1.54
#